data_AF-A0A1A6GMD6-F1
#
_entry.id   AF-A0A1A6GMD6-F1
#
_cell.length_a   1.000
_cell.length_b   1.000
_cell.length_c   1.000
_cell.angle_alpha   90.00
_cell.angle_beta   90.00
_cell.angle_gamma   90.00
#
_symmetry.space_group_name_H-M   'P 1'
#
loop_
_entity.id
_entity.type
_entity.pdbx_description
1 polymer ?
#
loop_
_entity_poly.entity_id
_entity_poly.type
_entity_poly.pdbx_seq_one_letter_code
_entity_poly.pdbx_strand_id
1 'polypeptide(L)'
;MYIVYCQNKPKSEHIVSEYIDTFFEDLKQRLGHRLQLTDLLIKPVQRIMKYQLLLKDFLKYSKKASLDTSELEKAVEVMCIVPKRCNDMMNVGRLQGFDGKIVAQGKLLLQDTFLVTDQDTGLLPRCKERRVFLFEQIVIFSEPLDKKKGFSMPGFLFKNSIKP
;
A
#
# COMPACT_ATOMS: atom_id res chain seq x y z
N MET A 1 9.39 1.46 -7.06
CA MET A 1 8.42 1.85 -8.11
C MET A 1 7.00 1.38 -7.81
N TYR A 2 6.68 0.08 -7.83
CA TYR A 2 5.31 -0.43 -7.61
C TYR A 2 4.67 -0.01 -6.29
N ILE A 3 5.45 0.04 -5.21
CA ILE A 3 4.96 0.48 -3.88
C ILE A 3 4.36 1.90 -3.96
N VAL A 4 5.08 2.84 -4.58
CA VAL A 4 4.64 4.23 -4.73
C VAL A 4 3.39 4.31 -5.60
N TYR A 5 3.33 3.52 -6.66
CA TYR A 5 2.15 3.45 -7.53
C TYR A 5 0.92 2.95 -6.77
N CYS A 6 1.04 1.84 -6.04
CA CYS A 6 -0.05 1.26 -5.26
C CYS A 6 -0.49 2.19 -4.12
N GLN A 7 0.44 2.89 -3.47
CA GLN A 7 0.12 3.91 -2.47
C GLN A 7 -0.71 5.06 -3.04
N ASN A 8 -0.43 5.49 -4.28
CA ASN A 8 -1.16 6.58 -4.95
C ASN A 8 -2.44 6.14 -5.64
N LYS A 9 -2.65 4.83 -5.86
CA LYS A 9 -3.82 4.30 -6.58
C LYS A 9 -5.16 4.80 -6.04
N PRO A 10 -5.42 4.86 -4.72
CA PRO A 10 -6.70 5.36 -4.20
C PRO A 10 -6.96 6.84 -4.53
N LYS A 11 -5.91 7.67 -4.54
CA LYS A 11 -6.03 9.09 -4.93
C LYS A 11 -6.34 9.23 -6.43
N SER A 12 -5.66 8.42 -7.25
CA SER A 12 -5.92 8.35 -8.68
C SER A 12 -7.35 7.86 -8.98
N GLU A 13 -7.84 6.86 -8.26
CA GLU A 13 -9.22 6.36 -8.42
C GLU A 13 -10.27 7.43 -8.16
N HIS A 14 -10.08 8.22 -7.09
CA HIS A 14 -10.99 9.32 -6.77
C HIS A 14 -11.09 10.33 -7.92
N ILE A 15 -9.95 10.83 -8.40
CA ILE A 15 -9.93 11.79 -9.52
C ILE A 15 -10.52 11.17 -10.78
N VAL A 16 -10.09 9.96 -11.14
CA VAL A 16 -10.55 9.31 -12.37
C VAL A 16 -12.06 9.07 -12.35
N SER A 17 -12.63 8.70 -11.20
CA SER A 17 -14.06 8.45 -11.07
C SER A 17 -14.94 9.66 -11.35
N GLU A 18 -14.45 10.88 -11.12
CA GLU A 18 -15.21 12.12 -11.39
C GLU A 18 -15.30 12.46 -12.88
N TYR A 19 -14.33 11.99 -13.68
CA TYR A 19 -14.20 12.37 -15.09
C TYR A 19 -14.22 11.19 -16.06
N ILE A 20 -14.56 9.98 -15.58
CA ILE A 20 -14.45 8.74 -16.36
C ILE A 20 -15.37 8.75 -17.58
N ASP A 21 -16.61 9.23 -17.42
CA ASP A 21 -17.64 9.27 -18.47
C ASP A 21 -17.68 10.62 -19.22
N THR A 22 -16.76 11.53 -18.90
CA THR A 22 -16.63 12.84 -19.56
C THR A 22 -15.29 12.95 -20.27
N PHE A 23 -14.34 13.67 -19.69
CA PHE A 23 -13.03 13.95 -20.28
C PHE A 23 -12.27 12.68 -20.69
N PHE A 24 -12.32 11.61 -19.89
CA PHE A 24 -11.59 10.38 -20.20
C PHE A 24 -12.27 9.51 -21.26
N GLU A 25 -13.58 9.61 -21.46
CA GLU A 25 -14.27 8.90 -22.54
C GLU A 25 -13.97 9.56 -23.90
N ASP A 26 -13.96 10.90 -23.96
CA ASP A 26 -13.53 11.65 -25.15
C ASP A 26 -12.10 11.28 -25.58
N LEU A 27 -11.19 11.19 -24.60
CA LEU A 27 -9.82 10.74 -24.85
C LEU A 27 -9.75 9.29 -25.33
N LYS A 28 -10.57 8.39 -24.76
CA LYS A 28 -10.62 6.97 -25.18
C LYS A 28 -11.03 6.85 -26.64
N GLN A 29 -12.07 7.58 -27.05
CA GLN A 29 -12.56 7.59 -28.44
C GLN A 29 -11.52 8.18 -29.39
N ARG A 30 -10.91 9.32 -29.04
CA ARG A 30 -9.87 9.96 -29.85
C ARG A 30 -8.65 9.07 -30.06
N LEU A 31 -8.24 8.32 -29.05
CA LEU A 31 -7.11 7.39 -29.12
C LEU A 31 -7.49 6.02 -29.70
N GLY A 32 -8.77 5.76 -29.96
CA GLY A 32 -9.25 4.46 -30.48
C GLY A 32 -9.00 3.31 -29.51
N HIS A 33 -8.95 3.57 -28.20
CA HIS A 33 -8.66 2.55 -27.20
C HIS A 33 -9.89 1.68 -26.91
N ARG A 34 -9.69 0.35 -26.86
CA ARG A 34 -10.73 -0.59 -26.45
C ARG A 34 -11.04 -0.51 -24.94
N LEU A 35 -10.02 -0.28 -24.11
CA LEU A 35 -10.11 -0.31 -22.65
C LEU A 35 -10.29 1.11 -22.09
N GLN A 36 -11.02 1.25 -20.98
CA GLN A 36 -11.11 2.52 -20.27
C GLN A 36 -9.83 2.83 -19.49
N LEU A 37 -9.66 4.09 -19.08
CA LEU A 37 -8.48 4.51 -18.31
C LEU A 37 -8.36 3.73 -16.99
N THR A 38 -9.47 3.43 -16.32
CA THR A 38 -9.55 2.60 -15.11
C THR A 38 -8.92 1.21 -15.33
N ASP A 39 -9.23 0.57 -16.45
CA ASP A 39 -8.68 -0.75 -16.85
C ASP A 39 -7.19 -0.72 -17.18
N LEU A 40 -6.68 0.43 -17.63
CA LEU A 40 -5.25 0.64 -17.90
C LEU A 40 -4.49 0.89 -16.59
N LEU A 41 -5.02 1.74 -15.72
CA LEU A 41 -4.38 2.12 -14.45
C LEU A 41 -4.35 0.98 -13.43
N ILE A 42 -5.16 -0.07 -13.57
CA ILE A 42 -5.05 -1.25 -12.69
C ILE A 42 -3.92 -2.22 -13.12
N LYS A 43 -3.39 -2.09 -14.35
CA LYS A 43 -2.40 -3.04 -14.90
C LYS A 43 -1.12 -3.15 -14.07
N PRO A 44 -0.52 -2.08 -13.51
CA PRO A 44 0.68 -2.24 -12.68
C PRO A 44 0.40 -3.04 -11.40
N VAL A 45 -0.76 -2.86 -10.78
CA VAL A 45 -1.19 -3.63 -9.60
C VAL A 45 -1.37 -5.11 -9.96
N GLN A 46 -2.03 -5.39 -11.09
CA GLN A 46 -2.19 -6.75 -11.59
C GLN A 46 -0.84 -7.40 -11.94
N ARG A 47 0.07 -6.63 -12.55
CA ARG A 47 1.36 -7.12 -13.02
C ARG A 47 2.25 -7.57 -11.88
N ILE A 48 2.32 -6.80 -10.80
CA ILE A 48 3.15 -7.16 -9.64
C ILE A 48 2.65 -8.44 -8.95
N MET A 49 1.33 -8.63 -8.89
CA MET A 49 0.74 -9.89 -8.40
C MET A 49 1.02 -11.05 -9.36
N LYS A 50 1.02 -10.80 -10.67
CA LYS A 50 1.24 -11.84 -11.68
C LYS A 50 2.68 -12.38 -11.67
N TYR A 51 3.69 -11.55 -11.40
CA TYR A 51 5.07 -12.03 -11.27
C TYR A 51 5.22 -13.09 -10.18
N GLN A 52 4.55 -12.89 -9.04
CA GLN A 52 4.55 -13.87 -7.96
C GLN A 52 4.01 -15.23 -8.40
N LEU A 53 2.89 -15.24 -9.12
CA LEU A 53 2.26 -16.47 -9.63
C LEU A 53 3.17 -17.19 -10.64
N LEU A 54 3.66 -16.44 -11.63
CA LEU A 54 4.50 -16.99 -12.70
C LEU A 54 5.82 -17.56 -12.16
N LEU A 55 6.46 -16.89 -11.20
CA LEU A 55 7.70 -17.39 -10.60
C LEU A 55 7.46 -18.60 -9.70
N LYS A 56 6.33 -18.66 -8.98
CA LYS A 56 5.95 -19.86 -8.22
C LYS A 56 5.74 -21.07 -9.13
N ASP A 57 5.07 -20.88 -10.26
CA ASP A 57 4.89 -21.94 -11.25
C ASP A 57 6.23 -22.34 -11.88
N PHE A 58 7.06 -21.38 -12.26
CA PHE A 58 8.38 -21.65 -12.82
C PHE A 58 9.26 -22.44 -11.83
N LEU A 59 9.24 -22.09 -10.54
CA LEU A 59 9.93 -22.82 -9.48
C LEU A 59 9.41 -24.26 -9.34
N LYS A 60 8.08 -24.42 -9.34
CA LYS A 60 7.44 -25.74 -9.26
C LYS A 60 7.90 -26.67 -10.39
N TYR A 61 7.96 -26.19 -11.63
CA TYR A 61 8.40 -27.01 -12.76
C TYR A 61 9.92 -27.22 -12.77
N SER A 62 10.71 -26.23 -12.36
CA SER A 62 12.17 -26.37 -12.26
C SER A 62 12.58 -27.43 -11.23
N LYS A 63 11.91 -27.48 -10.07
CA LYS A 63 12.10 -28.53 -9.06
C LYS A 63 11.76 -29.92 -9.60
N LYS A 64 10.67 -30.04 -10.36
CA LYS A 64 10.26 -31.31 -11.00
C LYS A 64 11.27 -31.78 -12.04
N ALA A 65 11.97 -30.86 -12.69
CA ALA A 65 13.02 -31.15 -13.66
C ALA A 65 14.39 -31.40 -13.00
N SER A 66 14.47 -31.42 -11.66
CA SER A 66 15.72 -31.61 -10.90
C SER A 66 16.83 -30.63 -11.26
N LEU A 67 16.46 -29.40 -11.64
CA LEU A 67 17.39 -28.30 -11.90
C LEU A 67 17.78 -27.61 -10.58
N ASP A 68 18.91 -26.92 -10.57
CA ASP A 68 19.23 -26.00 -9.47
C ASP A 68 18.20 -24.86 -9.42
N THR A 69 17.70 -24.58 -8.22
CA THR A 69 16.64 -23.60 -7.98
C THR A 69 16.98 -22.56 -6.93
N SER A 70 18.21 -22.53 -6.41
CA SER A 70 18.60 -21.65 -5.29
C SER A 70 18.28 -20.16 -5.56
N GLU A 71 18.65 -19.64 -6.74
CA GLU A 71 18.36 -18.25 -7.11
C GLU A 71 16.88 -18.00 -7.38
N LEU A 72 16.16 -19.01 -7.89
CA LEU A 72 14.75 -18.91 -8.18
C LEU A 72 13.91 -18.90 -6.89
N GLU A 73 14.33 -19.61 -5.85
CA GLU A 73 13.72 -19.57 -4.52
C GLU A 73 13.83 -18.17 -3.92
N LYS A 74 15.02 -17.55 -3.97
CA LYS A 74 15.22 -16.15 -3.53
C LYS A 74 14.35 -15.18 -4.33
N ALA A 75 14.26 -15.35 -5.65
CA ALA A 75 13.41 -14.52 -6.49
C ALA A 75 11.91 -14.63 -6.10
N VAL A 76 11.44 -15.85 -5.82
CA VAL A 76 10.06 -16.09 -5.34
C VAL A 76 9.82 -15.45 -3.98
N GLU A 77 10.79 -15.50 -3.07
CA GLU A 77 10.71 -14.84 -1.76
C GLU A 77 10.53 -13.33 -1.92
N VAL A 78 11.38 -12.68 -2.72
CA VAL A 78 11.27 -11.25 -3.02
C VAL A 78 9.88 -10.92 -3.60
N MET A 79 9.40 -11.75 -4.53
CA MET A 79 8.10 -11.54 -5.18
C MET A 79 6.90 -11.94 -4.32
N CYS A 80 7.09 -12.53 -3.15
CA CYS A 80 6.05 -12.61 -2.12
C CYS A 80 6.04 -11.36 -1.24
N ILE A 81 7.20 -10.78 -0.96
CA ILE A 81 7.35 -9.61 -0.11
C ILE A 81 6.86 -8.34 -0.81
N VAL A 82 7.21 -8.12 -2.08
CA VAL A 82 6.88 -6.87 -2.78
C VAL A 82 5.37 -6.63 -2.91
N PRO A 83 4.52 -7.59 -3.34
CA PRO A 83 3.07 -7.40 -3.37
C PRO A 83 2.48 -7.13 -1.99
N LYS A 84 2.95 -7.83 -0.95
CA LYS A 84 2.53 -7.57 0.44
C LYS A 84 2.82 -6.14 0.85
N ARG A 85 4.04 -5.64 0.57
CA ARG A 85 4.41 -4.23 0.82
C ARG A 85 3.53 -3.25 0.03
N CYS A 86 3.19 -3.56 -1.21
CA CYS A 86 2.30 -2.71 -2.00
C CYS A 86 0.91 -2.60 -1.36
N ASN A 87 0.39 -3.71 -0.84
CA ASN A 87 -0.88 -3.75 -0.12
C ASN A 87 -0.80 -2.97 1.20
N ASP A 88 0.25 -3.19 1.99
CA ASP A 88 0.44 -2.50 3.27
C ASP A 88 0.55 -0.97 3.07
N MET A 89 1.31 -0.55 2.08
CA MET A 89 1.51 0.87 1.76
C MET A 89 0.28 1.55 1.17
N MET A 90 -0.67 0.79 0.61
CA MET A 90 -1.97 1.33 0.22
C MET A 90 -2.78 1.78 1.45
N ASN A 91 -2.66 1.07 2.58
CA ASN A 91 -3.26 1.49 3.85
C ASN A 91 -2.53 2.70 4.45
N VAL A 92 -1.19 2.70 4.41
CA VAL A 92 -0.40 3.87 4.85
C VAL A 92 -0.71 5.12 4.00
N GLY A 93 -1.02 4.96 2.71
CA GLY A 93 -1.45 6.08 1.85
C GLY A 93 -2.69 6.84 2.34
N ARG A 94 -3.44 6.26 3.31
CA ARG A 94 -4.60 6.88 3.96
C ARG A 94 -4.25 7.65 5.22
N LEU A 95 -2.98 7.68 5.64
CA LEU A 95 -2.50 8.50 6.73
C LEU A 95 -2.50 9.98 6.34
N GLN A 96 -3.16 10.79 7.16
CA GLN A 96 -3.32 12.23 7.00
C GLN A 96 -2.56 12.97 8.10
N GLY A 97 -2.09 14.18 7.80
CA GLY A 97 -1.45 15.06 8.78
C GLY A 97 0.00 14.69 9.15
N PHE A 98 0.61 13.70 8.49
CA PHE A 98 2.04 13.42 8.65
C PHE A 98 2.86 14.39 7.79
N ASP A 99 3.70 15.19 8.45
CA ASP A 99 4.60 16.13 7.78
C ASP A 99 5.90 15.42 7.35
N GLY A 100 5.84 14.79 6.16
CA GLY A 100 6.99 14.09 5.59
C GLY A 100 6.63 13.12 4.47
N LYS A 101 7.64 12.69 3.71
CA LYS A 101 7.48 11.63 2.70
C LYS A 101 7.56 10.27 3.39
N ILE A 102 6.44 9.56 3.48
CA ILE A 102 6.38 8.18 4.01
C ILE A 102 7.39 7.25 3.30
N VAL A 103 7.52 7.37 1.97
CA VAL A 103 8.45 6.55 1.18
C VAL A 103 9.91 6.78 1.59
N ALA A 104 10.23 7.95 2.13
CA ALA A 104 11.59 8.26 2.60
C ALA A 104 11.90 7.62 3.96
N GLN A 105 10.92 7.07 4.66
CA GLN A 105 11.10 6.46 5.98
C GLN A 105 11.61 5.00 5.92
N GLY A 106 11.90 4.50 4.72
CA GLY A 106 12.35 3.13 4.49
C GLY A 106 11.20 2.12 4.43
N LYS A 107 11.53 0.86 4.64
CA LYS A 107 10.56 -0.26 4.62
C LYS A 107 9.63 -0.17 5.83
N LEU A 108 8.33 -0.31 5.58
CA LEU A 108 7.38 -0.66 6.65
C LEU A 108 7.68 -2.08 7.12
N LEU A 109 8.10 -2.21 8.37
CA LEU A 109 8.45 -3.48 9.01
C LEU A 109 7.19 -4.15 9.57
N LEU A 110 6.39 -3.39 10.33
CA LEU A 110 5.19 -3.87 11.00
C LEU A 110 4.12 -2.77 11.06
N GLN A 111 2.86 -3.19 11.17
CA GLN A 111 1.75 -2.31 11.50
C GLN A 111 0.74 -3.07 12.34
N ASP A 112 0.26 -2.45 13.41
CA ASP A 112 -0.85 -3.00 14.18
C ASP A 112 -1.60 -1.92 14.96
N THR A 113 -2.74 -2.29 15.54
CA THR A 113 -3.54 -1.42 16.39
C THR A 113 -3.29 -1.75 17.86
N PHE A 114 -2.94 -0.74 18.65
CA PHE A 114 -2.61 -0.88 20.06
C PHE A 114 -3.42 0.10 20.91
N LEU A 115 -3.64 -0.29 22.15
CA LEU A 115 -4.11 0.58 23.21
C LEU A 115 -2.89 1.27 23.85
N VAL A 116 -2.73 2.57 23.60
CA VAL A 116 -1.54 3.35 23.99
C VAL A 116 -1.92 4.34 25.10
N THR A 117 -1.12 4.34 26.17
CA THR A 117 -1.25 5.28 27.29
C THR A 117 -0.03 6.18 27.34
N ASP A 118 -0.25 7.49 27.39
CA ASP A 118 0.81 8.48 27.56
C ASP A 118 0.95 8.80 29.06
N GLN A 119 2.16 8.70 29.60
CA GLN A 119 2.44 8.92 31.03
C GLN A 119 2.71 10.40 31.35
N ASP A 120 2.96 11.25 30.35
CA ASP A 120 3.46 12.63 30.57
C ASP A 120 2.36 13.65 30.88
N THR A 121 1.09 13.30 30.71
CA THR A 121 -0.01 14.16 31.16
C THR A 121 -0.35 13.80 32.59
N GLY A 122 -0.02 14.64 33.58
CA GLY A 122 -0.31 14.46 35.02
C GLY A 122 -1.80 14.36 35.42
N LEU A 123 -2.65 13.93 34.49
CA LEU A 123 -4.05 13.52 34.65
C LEU A 123 -4.12 11.98 34.64
N LEU A 124 -5.26 11.42 35.05
CA LEU A 124 -5.53 9.97 34.99
C LEU A 124 -5.13 9.39 33.61
N PRO A 125 -4.33 8.32 33.55
CA PRO A 125 -3.86 7.75 32.29
C PRO A 125 -5.07 7.29 31.46
N ARG A 126 -5.32 7.97 30.34
CA ARG A 126 -6.39 7.57 29.40
C ARG A 126 -5.78 6.76 28.27
N CYS A 127 -6.14 5.49 28.22
CA CYS A 127 -5.76 4.62 27.13
C CYS A 127 -6.51 5.02 25.86
N LYS A 128 -5.78 5.20 24.75
CA LYS A 128 -6.34 5.58 23.44
C LYS A 128 -5.93 4.56 22.40
N GLU A 129 -6.87 4.20 21.54
CA GLU A 129 -6.58 3.32 20.41
C GLU A 129 -5.70 4.06 19.39
N ARG A 130 -4.61 3.40 18.97
CA ARG A 130 -3.65 3.93 18.00
C ARG A 130 -3.30 2.87 16.98
N ARG A 131 -3.39 3.21 15.70
CA ARG A 131 -2.74 2.47 14.64
C ARG A 131 -1.27 2.89 14.59
N VAL A 132 -0.38 1.94 14.81
CA VAL A 132 1.07 2.15 14.87
C VAL A 132 1.70 1.57 13.61
N PHE A 133 2.55 2.38 12.96
CA PHE A 133 3.32 1.98 11.79
C PHE A 133 4.81 2.02 12.14
N LEU A 134 5.47 0.87 12.08
CA LEU A 134 6.90 0.74 12.32
C LEU A 134 7.63 0.71 10.97
N PHE A 135 8.40 1.76 10.69
CA PHE A 135 9.31 1.84 9.55
C PHE A 135 10.76 1.67 10.02
N GLU A 136 11.67 1.43 9.07
CA GLU A 136 13.12 1.38 9.35
C GLU A 136 13.66 2.65 10.00
N GLN A 137 13.08 3.83 9.70
CA GLN A 137 13.59 5.12 10.18
C GLN A 137 12.65 5.84 11.17
N ILE A 138 11.46 5.33 11.43
CA ILE A 138 10.48 6.02 12.29
C ILE A 138 9.36 5.08 12.78
N VAL A 139 8.84 5.37 13.97
CA VAL A 139 7.56 4.83 14.46
C VAL A 139 6.51 5.92 14.38
N ILE A 140 5.39 5.65 13.70
CA ILE A 140 4.28 6.60 13.55
C ILE A 140 3.08 6.11 14.35
N PHE A 141 2.54 6.98 15.20
CA PHE A 141 1.29 6.79 15.93
C PHE A 141 0.18 7.58 15.26
N SER A 142 -0.94 6.92 15.00
CA SER A 142 -2.10 7.53 14.35
C SER A 142 -3.41 7.08 14.98
N GLU A 143 -4.43 7.91 14.86
CA GLU A 143 -5.80 7.63 15.28
C GLU A 143 -6.60 7.09 14.10
N PRO A 144 -7.24 5.91 14.23
CA PRO A 144 -8.18 5.41 13.23
C PRO A 144 -9.34 6.41 13.07
N LEU A 145 -9.71 6.72 11.84
CA LEU A 145 -10.85 7.57 11.52
C LEU A 145 -12.04 6.73 11.09
N ASP A 146 -13.25 7.22 11.36
CA ASP A 146 -14.47 6.62 10.82
C ASP A 146 -14.49 6.61 9.29
N LYS A 147 -15.15 5.61 8.72
CA LYS A 147 -15.31 5.45 7.28
C LYS A 147 -16.13 6.60 6.71
N LYS A 148 -15.51 7.44 5.86
CA LYS A 148 -16.20 8.50 5.11
C LYS A 148 -16.99 7.92 3.93
N LYS A 149 -18.13 8.53 3.58
CA LYS A 149 -18.89 8.20 2.35
C LYS A 149 -17.97 8.30 1.13
N GLY A 150 -17.97 7.27 0.28
CA GLY A 150 -17.14 7.21 -0.94
C GLY A 150 -15.78 6.48 -0.79
N PHE A 151 -15.33 6.16 0.42
CA PHE A 151 -14.09 5.41 0.64
C PHE A 151 -14.37 3.97 1.09
N SER A 152 -13.60 3.01 0.55
CA SER A 152 -13.77 1.58 0.86
C SER A 152 -13.33 1.18 2.27
N MET A 153 -12.34 1.87 2.85
CA MET A 153 -11.74 1.58 4.16
C MET A 153 -11.48 2.87 4.96
N PRO A 154 -11.45 2.79 6.31
CA PRO A 154 -11.14 3.92 7.18
C PRO A 154 -9.76 4.54 6.92
N GLY A 155 -9.61 5.82 7.26
CA GLY A 155 -8.35 6.56 7.19
C GLY A 155 -7.62 6.59 8.53
N PHE A 156 -6.45 7.21 8.56
CA PHE A 156 -5.67 7.38 9.79
C PHE A 156 -5.25 8.85 9.94
N LEU A 157 -5.35 9.41 11.15
CA LEU A 157 -4.89 10.76 11.44
C LEU A 157 -3.62 10.70 12.29
N PHE A 158 -2.55 11.32 11.81
CA PHE A 158 -1.28 11.41 12.52
C PHE A 158 -1.47 12.03 13.92
N LYS A 159 -0.77 11.49 14.92
CA LYS A 159 -0.74 12.00 16.29
C LYS A 159 0.66 12.31 16.78
N ASN A 160 1.57 11.34 16.68
CA ASN A 160 2.95 11.50 17.14
C ASN A 160 3.89 10.56 16.37
N SER A 161 5.19 10.81 16.45
CA SER A 161 6.21 9.92 15.90
C SER A 161 7.46 9.88 16.75
N ILE A 162 8.13 8.73 16.75
CA ILE A 162 9.42 8.52 17.41
C ILE A 162 10.44 8.18 16.34
N LYS A 163 11.56 8.91 16.31
CA LYS A 163 12.72 8.54 15.49
C LYS A 163 13.67 7.69 16.35
N PRO A 164 14.20 6.58 15.82
CA PRO A 164 15.23 5.79 16.49
C PRO A 164 16.55 6.56 16.60
#